data_AF-A0A518AQP4-F1
#
_entry.id   AF-A0A518AQP4-F1
#
_cell.length_a   1.000
_cell.length_b   1.000
_cell.length_c   1.000
_cell.angle_alpha   90.00
_cell.angle_beta   90.00
_cell.angle_gamma   90.00
#
_symmetry.space_group_name_H-M   'P 1'
#
loop_
_entity.id
_entity.type
_entity.pdbx_description
1 polymer ?
#
loop_
_entity_poly.entity_id
_entity_poly.type
_entity_poly.pdbx_seq_one_letter_code
_entity_poly.pdbx_strand_id
1 'polypeptide(L)'
;MELADPTVAQAFAACVEQGAKTVVVFPYFLSPGRHWSQDIPRLAAAAAAEHPGVSHLVTAPLGLHSLICDVISERITTCLAHHTQTGPTCRSLRRCSPVPASLANA
;
A
#
# COMPACT_ATOMS: atom_id res chain seq x y z
N MET A 1 -8.80 5.02 -15.34
CA MET A 1 -8.04 3.98 -14.63
C MET A 1 -8.67 3.82 -13.27
N GLU A 2 -9.67 2.94 -13.19
CA GLU A 2 -10.18 2.34 -11.95
C GLU A 2 -10.61 0.94 -12.36
N LEU A 3 -9.95 -0.07 -11.82
CA LEU A 3 -10.03 -1.47 -12.29
C LEU A 3 -10.99 -2.31 -11.45
N ALA A 4 -11.49 -1.74 -10.35
CA ALA A 4 -12.39 -2.38 -9.42
C ALA A 4 -13.15 -1.30 -8.62
N ASP A 5 -14.34 -1.66 -8.16
CA ASP A 5 -15.08 -0.88 -7.17
C ASP A 5 -14.49 -1.06 -5.77
N PRO A 6 -14.65 -0.06 -4.88
CA PRO A 6 -15.25 1.24 -5.15
C PRO A 6 -14.32 2.17 -5.94
N THR A 7 -14.94 2.98 -6.80
CA THR A 7 -14.30 4.12 -7.46
C THR A 7 -13.83 5.19 -6.45
N VAL A 8 -12.91 6.09 -6.83
CA VAL A 8 -12.50 7.21 -5.96
C VAL A 8 -13.71 8.07 -5.58
N ALA A 9 -14.63 8.32 -6.52
CA ALA A 9 -15.85 9.08 -6.26
C ALA A 9 -16.78 8.36 -5.26
N GLN A 10 -17.02 7.06 -5.45
CA GLN A 10 -17.84 6.27 -4.52
C GLN A 10 -17.22 6.21 -3.12
N ALA A 11 -15.90 6.00 -3.02
CA ALA A 11 -15.21 5.98 -1.73
C ALA A 11 -15.26 7.35 -1.05
N PHE A 12 -15.11 8.43 -1.80
CA PHE A 12 -15.22 9.80 -1.29
C PHE A 12 -16.63 10.09 -0.75
N ALA A 13 -17.66 9.79 -1.54
CA ALA A 13 -19.05 9.98 -1.15
C ALA A 13 -19.38 9.19 0.12
N ALA A 14 -18.93 7.94 0.23
CA ALA A 14 -19.11 7.13 1.43
C ALA A 14 -18.47 7.76 2.68
N CYS A 15 -17.32 8.42 2.56
CA CYS A 15 -16.73 9.18 3.67
C CYS A 15 -17.59 10.40 4.05
N VAL A 16 -18.12 11.12 3.06
CA VAL A 16 -18.98 12.29 3.29
C VAL A 16 -20.32 11.89 3.92
N GLU A 17 -20.92 10.80 3.49
CA GLU A 17 -22.14 10.22 4.08
C GLU A 17 -21.96 9.84 5.55
N GLN A 18 -20.74 9.47 5.94
CA GLN A 18 -20.36 9.22 7.34
C GLN A 18 -20.08 10.52 8.14
N GLY A 19 -20.26 11.69 7.53
CA GLY A 19 -20.11 13.00 8.18
C GLY A 19 -18.71 13.61 8.08
N ALA A 20 -17.83 13.09 7.22
CA ALA A 20 -16.50 13.65 7.04
C ALA A 20 -16.54 15.08 6.45
N LYS A 21 -15.88 16.03 7.11
CA LYS A 21 -15.66 17.40 6.60
C LYS A 21 -14.33 17.56 5.85
N THR A 22 -13.47 16.54 5.94
CA THR A 22 -12.19 16.49 5.25
C THR A 22 -11.91 15.05 4.84
N VAL A 23 -11.57 14.84 3.57
CA VAL A 23 -11.23 13.52 3.02
C VAL A 23 -9.76 13.52 2.59
N VAL A 24 -9.00 12.55 3.08
CA VAL A 24 -7.57 12.39 2.73
C VAL A 24 -7.43 11.18 1.82
N VAL A 25 -6.96 11.41 0.60
CA VAL A 25 -6.72 10.37 -0.41
C VAL A 25 -5.25 9.96 -0.33
N PHE A 26 -5.02 8.72 0.12
CA PHE A 26 -3.69 8.13 0.22
C PHE A 26 -3.43 7.17 -0.95
N PRO A 27 -2.46 7.46 -1.85
CA PRO A 27 -2.09 6.56 -2.92
C PRO A 27 -1.16 5.45 -2.40
N TYR A 28 -1.64 4.20 -2.41
CA TYR A 28 -0.88 3.03 -1.98
C TYR A 28 0.16 2.58 -3.03
N PHE A 29 1.14 3.44 -3.31
CA PHE A 29 2.22 3.21 -4.27
C PHE A 29 3.59 3.23 -3.61
N LEU A 30 4.50 2.35 -4.03
CA LEU A 30 5.89 2.31 -3.53
C LEU A 30 6.83 3.29 -4.26
N SER A 31 6.42 3.86 -5.40
CA SER A 31 7.24 4.78 -6.18
C SER A 31 6.38 5.84 -6.87
N PRO A 32 6.84 7.09 -6.98
CA PRO A 32 6.16 8.11 -7.76
C PRO A 32 6.20 7.76 -9.25
N GLY A 33 5.03 7.59 -9.87
CA GLY A 33 4.84 7.44 -11.31
C GLY A 33 3.90 8.49 -11.88
N ARG A 34 3.77 8.56 -13.22
CA ARG A 34 2.93 9.57 -13.92
C ARG A 34 1.48 9.62 -13.40
N HIS A 35 0.92 8.47 -13.07
CA HIS A 35 -0.44 8.32 -12.54
C HIS A 35 -0.64 8.93 -11.14
N TRP A 36 0.42 8.95 -10.31
CA TRP A 36 0.35 9.58 -8.99
C TRP A 36 0.24 11.11 -9.10
N SER A 37 1.04 11.73 -9.98
CA SER A 37 1.11 13.19 -10.07
C SER A 37 -0.09 13.86 -10.74
N GLN A 38 -0.91 13.10 -11.49
CA GLN A 38 -1.95 13.69 -12.35
C GLN A 38 -3.32 13.05 -12.13
N ASP A 39 -3.43 11.73 -12.20
CA ASP A 39 -4.74 11.06 -12.19
C ASP A 39 -5.40 11.10 -10.82
N ILE A 40 -4.67 10.76 -9.75
CA ILE A 40 -5.23 10.73 -8.40
C ILE A 40 -5.68 12.12 -7.93
N PRO A 41 -4.87 13.19 -8.06
CA PRO A 41 -5.33 14.55 -7.76
C PRO A 41 -6.56 14.95 -8.56
N ARG A 42 -6.60 14.63 -9.86
CA ARG A 42 -7.74 14.95 -10.74
C ARG A 42 -9.02 14.23 -10.30
N LEU A 43 -8.93 12.93 -9.99
CA LEU A 43 -10.08 12.13 -9.53
C LEU A 43 -10.57 12.61 -8.16
N ALA A 44 -9.66 12.90 -7.22
CA ALA A 44 -10.01 13.43 -5.92
C ALA A 44 -10.69 14.81 -6.01
N ALA A 45 -10.17 15.69 -6.86
CA ALA A 45 -10.77 17.01 -7.09
C ALA A 45 -12.15 16.91 -7.75
N ALA A 46 -12.33 16.00 -8.71
CA ALA A 46 -13.63 15.75 -9.34
C ALA A 46 -14.66 15.25 -8.32
N ALA A 47 -14.30 14.28 -7.47
CA ALA A 47 -15.18 13.79 -6.41
C ALA A 47 -15.53 14.90 -5.40
N ALA A 48 -14.54 15.69 -4.98
CA ALA A 48 -14.77 16.79 -4.03
C ALA A 48 -15.69 17.89 -4.59
N ALA A 49 -15.71 18.11 -5.91
CA ALA A 49 -16.59 19.09 -6.54
C ALA A 49 -18.08 18.77 -6.38
N GLU A 50 -18.43 17.50 -6.15
CA GLU A 50 -19.80 17.05 -5.89
C GLU A 50 -20.24 17.28 -4.43
N HIS A 51 -19.31 17.64 -3.54
CA HIS A 51 -19.56 17.82 -2.10
C HIS A 51 -19.10 19.20 -1.59
N PRO A 52 -19.84 20.29 -1.91
CA PRO A 52 -19.51 21.63 -1.43
C PRO A 52 -19.36 21.69 0.10
N GLY A 53 -18.27 22.27 0.58
CA GLY A 53 -17.97 22.40 2.01
C GLY A 53 -17.15 21.25 2.61
N VAL A 54 -16.83 20.21 1.83
CA VAL A 54 -15.88 19.17 2.22
C VAL A 54 -14.50 19.48 1.64
N SER A 55 -13.49 19.52 2.50
CA SER A 55 -12.10 19.72 2.08
C SER A 55 -11.48 18.39 1.63
N HIS A 56 -10.48 18.43 0.74
CA HIS A 56 -9.75 17.23 0.34
C HIS A 56 -8.25 17.46 0.27
N LEU A 57 -7.49 16.39 0.51
CA LEU A 57 -6.02 16.37 0.42
C LEU A 57 -5.59 15.09 -0.27
N VAL A 58 -4.52 15.17 -1.07
CA VAL A 58 -3.84 13.99 -1.62
C VAL A 58 -2.44 13.94 -1.03
N THR A 59 -2.08 12.81 -0.44
CA THR A 59 -0.78 12.66 0.21
C THR A 59 0.31 12.29 -0.80
N ALA A 60 1.57 12.37 -0.35
CA ALA A 60 2.64 11.60 -0.97
C ALA A 60 2.31 10.10 -0.90
N PRO A 61 2.78 9.29 -1.86
CA PRO A 61 2.66 7.84 -1.78
C PRO A 61 3.63 7.30 -0.72
N LEU A 62 3.62 5.99 -0.46
CA LEU A 62 4.58 5.37 0.47
C LEU A 62 6.03 5.71 0.10
N GLY A 63 6.36 5.61 -1.19
CA GLY A 63 7.67 6.02 -1.70
C GLY A 63 8.85 5.40 -0.93
N LEU A 64 9.93 6.18 -0.80
CA LEU A 64 11.15 5.82 -0.06
C LEU A 64 11.06 6.23 1.42
N HIS A 65 9.89 6.11 2.04
CA HIS A 65 9.77 6.35 3.47
C HIS A 65 10.63 5.35 4.25
N SER A 66 11.35 5.79 5.30
CA SER A 66 12.30 4.94 6.04
C SER A 66 11.69 3.65 6.57
N LEU A 67 10.46 3.73 7.10
CA LEU A 67 9.71 2.54 7.57
C LEU A 67 9.44 1.50 6.47
N ILE A 68 9.42 1.87 5.18
CA ILE A 68 9.32 0.89 4.09
C ILE A 68 10.61 0.07 4.00
N CYS A 69 11.78 0.68 4.22
CA CYS A 69 13.04 -0.04 4.29
C CYS A 69 13.05 -1.05 5.45
N ASP A 70 12.49 -0.69 6.60
CA ASP A 70 12.37 -1.59 7.74
C ASP A 70 11.48 -2.80 7.41
N VAL A 71 10.33 -2.57 6.78
CA VAL A 71 9.44 -3.65 6.31
C VAL A 71 10.15 -4.55 5.31
N ILE A 72 10.90 -3.99 4.36
CA ILE A 72 11.68 -4.78 3.38
C ILE A 72 12.74 -5.63 4.10
N SER A 73 13.48 -5.02 5.03
CA SER A 73 14.50 -5.71 5.82
C SER A 73 13.90 -6.83 6.66
N GLU A 74 12.77 -6.60 7.33
CA GLU A 74 12.06 -7.60 8.11
C GLU A 74 11.65 -8.79 7.24
N ARG A 75 11.11 -8.53 6.04
CA ARG A 75 10.72 -9.60 5.10
C ARG A 75 11.91 -10.44 4.68
N ILE A 76 13.05 -9.81 4.37
CA ILE A 76 14.29 -10.52 4.00
C ILE A 76 14.80 -11.35 5.17
N THR A 77 14.97 -10.75 6.35
CA THR A 77 15.49 -11.44 7.54
C THR A 77 14.59 -12.59 7.97
N THR A 78 13.26 -12.42 7.89
CA THR A 78 12.29 -13.49 8.16
C THR A 78 12.48 -14.67 7.19
N CYS A 79 12.67 -14.39 5.91
CA CYS A 79 12.96 -15.43 4.91
C CYS A 79 14.29 -16.14 5.17
N LEU A 80 15.35 -15.40 5.53
CA LEU A 80 16.66 -15.98 5.86
C LEU A 80 16.59 -16.85 7.13
N ALA A 81 15.96 -16.38 8.20
CA ALA A 81 15.80 -17.15 9.43
C ALA A 81 14.99 -18.44 9.22
N HIS A 82 13.99 -18.40 8.33
CA HIS A 82 13.26 -19.59 7.91
C HIS A 82 14.14 -20.54 7.08
N HIS A 83 14.97 -19.99 6.17
CA HIS A 83 15.92 -20.77 5.38
C HIS A 83 16.93 -21.53 6.26
N THR A 84 17.42 -20.90 7.34
CA THR A 84 18.37 -21.49 8.29
C THR A 84 17.72 -22.24 9.46
N GLN A 85 16.40 -22.41 9.47
CA GLN A 85 15.62 -23.11 10.52
C GLN A 85 15.81 -22.55 11.96
N THR A 86 16.20 -21.28 12.09
CA THR A 86 16.49 -20.63 13.38
C THR A 86 15.42 -19.62 13.81
N GLY A 87 14.33 -19.46 13.05
CA GLY A 87 13.30 -18.45 13.30
C GLY A 87 11.85 -18.92 13.14
N PRO A 88 10.87 -18.06 13.51
CA PRO A 88 9.44 -18.36 13.38
C PRO A 88 9.06 -18.61 11.92
N THR A 89 8.05 -19.47 11.70
CA THR A 89 7.63 -19.89 10.36
C THR A 89 7.16 -18.71 9.51
N CYS A 90 7.70 -18.59 8.29
CA CYS A 90 7.31 -17.55 7.34
C CYS A 90 5.87 -17.81 6.86
N ARG A 91 4.89 -17.23 7.55
CA ARG A 91 3.46 -17.45 7.25
C ARG A 91 3.01 -16.82 5.93
N SER A 92 3.77 -15.85 5.41
CA SER A 92 3.42 -15.07 4.20
C SER A 92 3.85 -15.70 2.88
N LEU A 93 4.68 -16.74 2.88
CA LEU A 93 5.11 -17.42 1.65
C LEU A 93 4.84 -18.92 1.79
N ARG A 94 3.66 -19.37 1.34
CA ARG A 94 3.39 -20.80 1.04
C ARG A 94 4.39 -21.41 0.03
N ARG A 95 5.33 -20.61 -0.49
CA ARG A 95 6.37 -20.96 -1.47
C ARG A 95 7.80 -20.94 -0.89
N CYS A 96 8.00 -20.59 0.38
CA CYS A 96 9.30 -20.80 1.03
C CYS A 96 9.42 -22.28 1.37
N SER A 97 9.79 -23.11 0.40
CA SER A 97 10.19 -24.48 0.68
C SER A 97 11.46 -24.44 1.53
N PRO A 98 11.54 -25.17 2.66
CA PRO A 98 12.82 -25.41 3.30
C PRO A 98 13.75 -26.09 2.29
N VAL A 99 15.01 -25.69 2.27
CA VAL A 99 16.03 -26.40 1.49
C VAL A 99 16.21 -27.78 2.14
N PRO A 100 16.24 -28.90 1.37
CA PRO A 100 16.55 -30.20 1.94
C PRO A 100 17.92 -30.13 2.61
N ALA A 101 18.06 -30.74 3.79
CA ALA A 101 19.26 -30.67 4.64
C ALA A 101 20.58 -31.02 3.92
N SER A 102 20.51 -31.68 2.75
CA SER A 102 21.65 -32.01 1.88
C SER A 102 22.37 -30.82 1.23
N LEU A 103 21.79 -29.61 1.26
CA LEU A 103 22.35 -28.42 0.62
C LEU A 103 22.74 -27.30 1.61
N ALA A 104 22.64 -27.54 2.93
CA ALA A 104 22.89 -26.52 3.95
C ALA A 104 24.39 -26.26 4.23
N ASN A 105 25.30 -27.08 3.68
CA ASN A 105 26.76 -27.01 3.93
C ASN A 105 27.60 -27.04 2.62
N ALA A 106 27.06 -26.52 1.51
CA ALA A 106 27.80 -26.34 0.27
C ALA A 106 28.23 -24.88 0.08
#